data_AF-A0A6J8F296-F1
#
_entry.id   AF-A0A6J8F296-F1
#
_cell.length_a   1.000
_cell.length_b   1.000
_cell.length_c   1.000
_cell.angle_alpha   90.00
_cell.angle_beta   90.00
_cell.angle_gamma   90.00
#
_symmetry.space_group_name_H-M   'P 1'
#
loop_
_entity.id
_entity.type
_entity.pdbx_description
1 polymer ?
#
loop_
_entity_poly.entity_id
_entity_poly.type
_entity_poly.pdbx_seq_one_letter_code
_entity_poly.pdbx_strand_id
1 'polypeptide(L)'
;MLGLDTTELKTIPSNKHLVRLASKFGITLFGEFIIHMGLETQEYCNIQHQYEANGVNSIMFMALVKWMKDMEAKLKRPSLKPIRAALIAVNLNHHFLCQIFREDTSLNDVSESRLQSPVDDDVLTELPKHIGNCVIHLGIELGLTVEDIEATMYNYPKDMYSQIASVLQIWRTSSQTPTVFALMKALQHVKSGGLSYLCQKYNVCAQD
;
A
#
# COMPACT_ATOMS: atom_id res chain seq x y z
N MET A 1 15.25 9.64 -16.30
CA MET A 1 15.04 8.18 -16.10
C MET A 1 14.48 7.59 -17.38
N LEU A 2 15.05 6.49 -17.87
CA LEU A 2 14.42 5.69 -18.92
C LEU A 2 13.13 5.08 -18.36
N GLY A 3 12.02 5.18 -19.10
CA GLY A 3 10.73 4.59 -18.73
C GLY A 3 10.79 3.07 -18.58
N LEU A 4 9.70 2.43 -18.17
CA LEU A 4 9.64 0.97 -18.15
C LEU A 4 9.77 0.39 -19.56
N ASP A 5 10.61 -0.62 -19.72
CA ASP A 5 10.79 -1.32 -20.98
C ASP A 5 9.59 -2.25 -21.33
N THR A 6 9.62 -2.84 -22.52
CA THR A 6 8.48 -3.62 -23.04
C THR A 6 8.28 -4.94 -22.29
N THR A 7 9.34 -5.44 -21.65
CA THR A 7 9.39 -6.65 -20.83
C THR A 7 8.85 -6.37 -19.44
N GLU A 8 9.30 -5.29 -18.80
CA GLU A 8 8.78 -4.79 -17.52
C GLU A 8 7.26 -4.54 -17.60
N LEU A 9 6.76 -4.06 -18.74
CA LEU A 9 5.32 -3.83 -18.92
C LEU A 9 4.45 -5.10 -18.95
N LYS A 10 5.05 -6.28 -19.16
CA LYS A 10 4.34 -7.58 -19.13
C LYS A 10 4.25 -8.18 -17.73
N THR A 11 4.93 -7.59 -16.74
CA THR A 11 4.92 -8.05 -15.35
C THR A 11 3.53 -7.91 -14.74
N ILE A 12 3.14 -8.91 -13.95
CA ILE A 12 1.91 -8.89 -13.18
C ILE A 12 2.13 -7.97 -11.96
N PRO A 13 1.32 -6.92 -11.75
CA PRO A 13 1.43 -6.07 -10.56
C PRO A 13 1.16 -6.89 -9.29
N SER A 14 1.86 -6.58 -8.20
CA SER A 14 1.62 -7.16 -6.88
C SER A 14 0.73 -6.22 -6.07
N ASN A 15 0.19 -6.68 -4.94
CA ASN A 15 -0.59 -5.81 -4.06
C ASN A 15 0.24 -4.60 -3.57
N LYS A 16 1.54 -4.75 -3.33
CA LYS A 16 2.44 -3.62 -3.02
C LYS A 16 2.48 -2.60 -4.15
N HIS A 17 2.56 -3.06 -5.40
CA HIS A 17 2.48 -2.16 -6.55
C HIS A 17 1.13 -1.44 -6.62
N LEU A 18 0.01 -2.16 -6.38
CA LEU A 18 -1.33 -1.57 -6.44
C LEU A 18 -1.56 -0.54 -5.32
N VAL A 19 -1.13 -0.81 -4.09
CA VAL A 19 -1.35 0.12 -2.97
C VAL A 19 -0.50 1.39 -3.11
N ARG A 20 0.74 1.24 -3.60
CA ARG A 20 1.60 2.37 -3.94
C ARG A 20 1.00 3.19 -5.09
N LEU A 21 0.47 2.53 -6.12
CA LEU A 21 -0.24 3.19 -7.21
C LEU A 21 -1.44 3.99 -6.70
N ALA A 22 -2.31 3.39 -5.88
CA ALA A 22 -3.46 4.06 -5.28
C ALA A 22 -3.06 5.34 -4.52
N SER A 23 -1.98 5.29 -3.73
CA SER A 23 -1.49 6.44 -2.94
C SER A 23 -1.03 7.65 -3.76
N LYS A 24 -0.89 7.53 -5.09
CA LYS A 24 -0.43 8.61 -5.96
C LYS A 24 -1.55 9.46 -6.53
N PHE A 25 -2.82 9.07 -6.34
CA PHE A 25 -3.96 9.76 -6.94
C PHE A 25 -4.78 10.52 -5.91
N GLY A 26 -5.39 11.62 -6.38
CA GLY A 26 -6.60 12.17 -5.75
C GLY A 26 -7.84 11.40 -6.21
N ILE A 27 -8.91 11.42 -5.41
CA ILE A 27 -10.12 10.59 -5.65
C ILE A 27 -10.77 10.80 -7.00
N THR A 28 -10.89 12.05 -7.44
CA THR A 28 -11.54 12.40 -8.71
C THR A 28 -10.78 11.83 -9.91
N LEU A 29 -9.47 12.07 -9.96
CA LEU A 29 -8.61 11.57 -11.05
C LEU A 29 -8.51 10.04 -11.04
N PHE A 30 -8.55 9.41 -9.86
CA PHE A 30 -8.54 7.97 -9.74
C PHE A 30 -9.80 7.32 -10.36
N GLY A 31 -10.97 7.93 -10.19
CA GLY A 31 -12.22 7.42 -10.77
C GLY A 31 -12.15 7.33 -12.29
N GLU A 32 -11.65 8.38 -12.96
CA GLU A 32 -11.43 8.37 -14.41
C GLU A 32 -10.39 7.32 -14.82
N PHE A 33 -9.30 7.24 -14.06
CA PHE A 33 -8.22 6.30 -14.29
C PHE A 33 -8.69 4.83 -14.23
N ILE A 34 -9.46 4.45 -13.21
CA ILE A 34 -9.89 3.06 -13.03
C ILE A 34 -10.93 2.63 -14.08
N ILE A 35 -11.76 3.56 -14.55
CA ILE A 35 -12.67 3.33 -15.68
C ILE A 35 -11.87 3.06 -16.96
N HIS A 36 -10.80 3.83 -17.23
CA HIS A 36 -9.91 3.57 -18.37
C HIS A 36 -9.14 2.25 -18.26
N MET A 37 -8.92 1.74 -17.04
CA MET A 37 -8.38 0.40 -16.84
C MET A 37 -9.39 -0.71 -17.15
N GLY A 38 -10.66 -0.36 -17.35
CA GLY A 38 -11.73 -1.27 -17.74
C GLY A 38 -12.57 -1.79 -16.58
N LEU A 39 -12.50 -1.17 -15.39
CA LEU A 39 -13.46 -1.40 -14.32
C LEU A 39 -14.78 -0.69 -14.66
N GLU A 40 -15.91 -1.36 -14.48
CA GLU A 40 -17.21 -0.76 -14.79
C GLU A 40 -17.56 0.34 -13.78
N THR A 41 -18.20 1.42 -14.24
CA THR A 41 -18.60 2.53 -13.37
C THR A 41 -19.47 2.07 -12.21
N GLN A 42 -20.41 1.15 -12.46
CA GLN A 42 -21.27 0.61 -11.41
C GLN A 42 -20.48 -0.17 -10.35
N GLU A 43 -19.47 -0.95 -10.76
CA GLU A 43 -18.61 -1.66 -9.83
C GLU A 43 -17.79 -0.69 -8.98
N TYR A 44 -17.25 0.38 -9.59
CA TYR A 44 -16.54 1.41 -8.84
C TYR A 44 -17.45 2.10 -7.81
N CYS A 45 -18.68 2.46 -8.18
CA CYS A 45 -19.67 3.03 -7.24
C CYS A 45 -19.98 2.07 -6.08
N ASN A 46 -20.13 0.77 -6.36
CA ASN A 46 -20.38 -0.23 -5.32
C ASN A 46 -19.21 -0.31 -4.33
N ILE A 47 -17.96 -0.25 -4.81
CA ILE A 47 -16.75 -0.23 -3.97
C ILE A 47 -16.70 1.05 -3.13
N GLN A 48 -17.00 2.20 -3.73
CA GLN A 48 -17.07 3.47 -3.01
C GLN A 48 -18.03 3.38 -1.82
N HIS A 49 -19.22 2.81 -2.03
CA HIS A 49 -20.20 2.63 -0.97
C HIS A 49 -19.72 1.63 0.10
N GLN A 50 -19.17 0.49 -0.32
CA GLN A 50 -18.72 -0.57 0.60
C GLN A 50 -17.58 -0.12 1.52
N TYR A 51 -16.64 0.70 1.03
CA TYR A 51 -15.45 1.12 1.78
C TYR A 51 -15.46 2.60 2.19
N GLU A 52 -16.62 3.29 2.09
CA GLU A 52 -16.75 4.73 2.40
C GLU A 52 -16.21 5.07 3.81
N ALA A 53 -16.55 4.24 4.79
CA ALA A 53 -16.14 4.41 6.19
C ALA A 53 -14.63 4.22 6.42
N ASN A 54 -13.91 3.62 5.46
CA ASN A 54 -12.51 3.22 5.59
C ASN A 54 -11.58 4.23 4.88
N GLY A 55 -12.16 5.25 4.26
CA GLY A 55 -11.45 6.36 3.64
C GLY A 55 -11.02 6.12 2.19
N VAL A 56 -10.61 7.22 1.56
CA VAL A 56 -10.34 7.31 0.12
C VAL A 56 -9.29 6.32 -0.37
N ASN A 57 -8.18 6.17 0.37
CA ASN A 57 -7.11 5.24 -0.02
C ASN A 57 -7.57 3.79 -0.07
N SER A 58 -8.49 3.42 0.83
CA SER A 58 -9.06 2.07 0.89
C SER A 58 -9.92 1.80 -0.35
N ILE A 59 -10.78 2.75 -0.72
CA ILE A 59 -11.60 2.69 -1.94
C ILE A 59 -10.71 2.48 -3.18
N MET A 60 -9.66 3.29 -3.34
CA MET A 60 -8.79 3.23 -4.51
C MET A 60 -8.06 1.89 -4.61
N PHE A 61 -7.52 1.40 -3.50
CA PHE A 61 -6.84 0.10 -3.48
C PHE A 61 -7.81 -1.04 -3.81
N MET A 62 -9.00 -1.06 -3.19
CA MET A 62 -9.97 -2.13 -3.43
C MET A 62 -10.50 -2.13 -4.87
N ALA A 63 -10.61 -0.96 -5.50
CA ALA A 63 -10.93 -0.86 -6.93
C ALA A 63 -9.84 -1.47 -7.83
N LEU A 64 -8.56 -1.27 -7.50
CA LEU A 64 -7.45 -1.93 -8.22
C LEU A 64 -7.43 -3.45 -8.01
N VAL A 65 -7.69 -3.91 -6.77
CA VAL A 65 -7.79 -5.35 -6.46
C VAL A 65 -8.93 -5.99 -7.25
N LYS A 66 -10.11 -5.34 -7.29
CA LYS A 66 -11.25 -5.80 -8.06
C LYS A 66 -10.93 -5.88 -9.55
N TRP A 67 -10.34 -4.83 -10.12
CA TRP A 67 -9.89 -4.84 -11.52
C TRP A 67 -8.95 -6.01 -11.81
N MET A 68 -7.99 -6.29 -10.93
CA MET A 68 -7.05 -7.39 -11.09
C MET A 68 -7.76 -8.75 -11.08
N LYS A 69 -8.69 -8.96 -10.14
CA LYS A 69 -9.52 -10.17 -10.06
C LYS A 69 -10.40 -10.36 -11.32
N ASP A 70 -10.97 -9.27 -11.85
CA ASP A 70 -11.82 -9.35 -13.05
C ASP A 70 -11.02 -9.66 -14.32
N MET A 71 -9.79 -9.17 -14.41
CA MET A 71 -8.88 -9.52 -15.50
C MET A 71 -8.56 -11.02 -15.47
N GLU A 72 -8.21 -11.55 -14.29
CA GLU A 72 -7.95 -12.98 -14.08
C GLU A 72 -9.17 -13.84 -14.42
N ALA A 73 -10.37 -13.46 -13.97
CA ALA A 73 -11.61 -14.16 -14.26
C ALA A 73 -11.96 -14.17 -15.77
N LYS A 74 -11.60 -13.11 -16.50
CA LYS A 74 -11.75 -13.01 -17.96
C LYS A 74 -10.65 -13.74 -18.74
N LEU A 75 -9.81 -14.54 -18.07
CA LEU A 75 -8.64 -15.23 -18.62
C LEU A 75 -7.63 -14.27 -19.31
N LYS A 76 -7.65 -12.99 -18.92
CA LYS A 76 -6.70 -11.99 -19.38
C LYS A 76 -5.60 -11.85 -18.33
N ARG A 77 -4.34 -12.05 -18.72
CA ARG A 77 -3.21 -11.86 -17.80
C ARG A 77 -3.11 -10.37 -17.39
N PRO A 78 -3.24 -10.02 -16.09
CA PRO A 78 -2.99 -8.67 -15.63
C PRO A 78 -1.56 -8.26 -15.98
N SER A 79 -1.36 -7.00 -16.34
CA SER A 79 -0.02 -6.48 -16.65
C SER A 79 0.03 -4.97 -16.41
N LEU A 80 1.20 -4.36 -16.60
CA LEU A 80 1.34 -2.91 -16.49
C LEU A 80 0.88 -2.17 -17.75
N LYS A 81 0.58 -2.88 -18.84
CA LYS A 81 0.11 -2.26 -20.09
C LYS A 81 -1.21 -1.50 -19.94
N PRO A 82 -2.28 -2.08 -19.36
CA PRO A 82 -3.53 -1.34 -19.14
C PRO A 82 -3.34 -0.16 -18.19
N ILE A 83 -2.51 -0.32 -17.15
CA ILE A 83 -2.16 0.75 -16.20
C ILE A 83 -1.49 1.92 -16.94
N ARG A 84 -0.49 1.63 -17.78
CA ARG A 84 0.18 2.64 -18.62
C ARG A 84 -0.79 3.34 -19.57
N ALA A 85 -1.67 2.59 -20.24
CA ALA A 85 -2.64 3.15 -21.16
C ALA A 85 -3.64 4.08 -20.43
N ALA A 86 -4.13 3.67 -19.26
CA ALA A 86 -5.01 4.47 -18.44
C ALA A 86 -4.32 5.74 -17.92
N LEU A 87 -3.06 5.66 -17.48
CA LEU A 87 -2.27 6.84 -17.10
C LEU A 87 -2.18 7.86 -18.24
N ILE A 88 -1.92 7.41 -19.47
CA ILE A 88 -1.87 8.28 -20.65
C ILE A 88 -3.25 8.91 -20.90
N ALA A 89 -4.33 8.14 -20.78
CA ALA A 89 -5.68 8.62 -20.99
C ALA A 89 -6.08 9.75 -20.02
N VAL A 90 -5.59 9.70 -18.76
CA VAL A 90 -5.81 10.75 -17.76
C VAL A 90 -4.70 11.81 -17.72
N ASN A 91 -3.91 11.93 -18.79
CA ASN A 91 -2.82 12.90 -18.95
C ASN A 91 -1.74 12.86 -17.85
N LEU A 92 -1.51 11.68 -17.24
CA LEU A 92 -0.44 11.47 -16.28
C LEU A 92 0.81 10.90 -16.94
N ASN A 93 1.97 11.34 -16.43
CA ASN A 93 3.25 10.89 -16.95
C ASN A 93 3.49 9.41 -16.60
N HIS A 94 3.76 8.57 -17.60
CA HIS A 94 4.08 7.16 -17.38
C HIS A 94 5.35 6.92 -16.52
N HIS A 95 6.21 7.92 -16.31
CA HIS A 95 7.31 7.86 -15.34
C HIS A 95 6.83 7.60 -13.91
N PHE A 96 5.55 7.83 -13.60
CA PHE A 96 4.93 7.40 -12.35
C PHE A 96 5.10 5.89 -12.12
N LEU A 97 5.04 5.08 -13.18
CA LEU A 97 5.24 3.63 -13.05
C LEU A 97 6.68 3.30 -12.63
N CYS A 98 7.69 4.05 -13.09
CA CYS A 98 9.05 3.81 -12.64
C CYS A 98 9.20 4.03 -11.12
N GLN A 99 8.49 5.01 -10.55
CA GLN A 99 8.55 5.29 -9.12
C GLN A 99 7.79 4.26 -8.26
N ILE A 100 6.72 3.67 -8.80
CA ILE A 100 5.88 2.71 -8.06
C ILE A 100 6.49 1.30 -8.12
N PHE A 101 7.06 0.95 -9.27
CA PHE A 101 7.49 -0.42 -9.58
C PHE A 101 8.99 -0.64 -9.42
N ARG A 102 9.78 0.41 -9.18
CA ARG A 102 11.15 0.28 -8.68
C ARG A 102 11.11 0.64 -7.19
N GLU A 103 11.58 -0.26 -6.34
CA GLU A 103 11.60 -0.01 -4.90
C GLU A 103 12.45 1.22 -4.58
N ASP A 104 11.96 2.07 -3.67
CA ASP A 104 12.76 3.11 -3.05
C ASP A 104 13.78 2.44 -2.12
N THR A 105 15.06 2.71 -2.36
CA THR A 105 16.18 2.07 -1.66
C THR A 105 16.79 2.95 -0.58
N SER A 106 16.20 4.10 -0.27
CA SER A 106 16.79 5.09 0.65
C SER A 106 17.08 4.57 2.06
N LEU A 107 16.34 3.59 2.57
CA LEU A 107 16.65 2.93 3.85
C LEU A 107 17.65 1.76 3.73
N ASN A 108 18.04 1.33 2.53
CA ASN A 108 18.93 0.18 2.36
C ASN A 108 20.36 0.45 2.87
N ASP A 109 20.74 1.71 3.07
CA ASP A 109 22.06 2.08 3.59
C ASP A 109 22.12 2.08 5.14
N VAL A 110 20.99 1.85 5.84
CA VAL A 110 20.92 1.82 7.31
C VAL A 110 21.19 0.39 7.83
N SER A 111 22.46 -0.01 7.80
CA SER A 111 22.95 -1.26 8.39
C SER A 111 23.19 -1.12 9.90
N GLU A 112 22.12 -0.90 10.68
CA GLU A 112 22.22 -0.88 12.14
C GLU A 112 21.67 -2.18 12.74
N SER A 113 22.54 -2.93 13.43
CA SER A 113 22.19 -4.21 14.07
C SER A 113 21.02 -4.10 15.05
N ARG A 114 20.86 -2.95 15.72
CA ARG A 114 19.74 -2.64 16.61
C ARG A 114 18.38 -2.59 15.90
N LEU A 115 18.35 -2.29 14.60
CA LEU A 115 17.09 -2.27 13.83
C LEU A 115 16.70 -3.67 13.35
N GLN A 116 17.61 -4.64 13.42
CA GLN A 116 17.33 -6.04 13.09
C GLN A 116 16.70 -6.80 14.27
N SER A 117 16.54 -6.18 15.44
CA SER A 117 15.82 -6.79 16.55
C SER A 117 14.33 -6.86 16.27
N PRO A 118 13.62 -7.84 16.87
CA PRO A 118 12.16 -7.86 16.87
C PRO A 118 11.57 -6.57 17.44
N VAL A 119 10.39 -6.19 16.96
CA VAL A 119 9.64 -5.04 17.48
C VAL A 119 9.14 -5.34 18.91
N ASP A 120 9.34 -4.38 19.81
CA ASP A 120 8.90 -4.44 21.22
C ASP A 120 7.39 -4.15 21.38
N ASP A 121 6.81 -4.61 22.49
CA ASP A 121 5.37 -4.45 22.77
C ASP A 121 4.98 -2.97 22.90
N ASP A 122 5.91 -2.14 23.39
CA ASP A 122 5.75 -0.70 23.51
C ASP A 122 5.57 -0.04 22.14
N VAL A 123 6.34 -0.43 21.12
CA VAL A 123 6.13 0.06 19.75
C VAL A 123 4.76 -0.37 19.24
N LEU A 124 4.34 -1.61 19.43
CA LEU A 124 3.04 -2.08 18.93
C LEU A 124 1.85 -1.35 19.58
N THR A 125 2.03 -0.90 20.82
CA THR A 125 1.01 -0.17 21.59
C THR A 125 0.99 1.33 21.25
N GLU A 126 2.15 1.96 21.12
CA GLU A 126 2.22 3.41 20.90
C GLU A 126 2.16 3.81 19.43
N LEU A 127 2.75 3.02 18.52
CA LEU A 127 2.81 3.34 17.10
C LEU A 127 1.43 3.59 16.45
N PRO A 128 0.34 2.86 16.77
CA PRO A 128 -0.99 3.16 16.25
C PRO A 128 -1.47 4.61 16.50
N LYS A 129 -0.97 5.28 17.54
CA LYS A 129 -1.29 6.69 17.84
C LYS A 129 -0.62 7.67 16.87
N HIS A 130 0.42 7.22 16.18
CA HIS A 130 1.23 8.02 15.25
C HIS A 130 0.94 7.68 13.78
N ILE A 131 0.16 6.62 13.53
CA ILE A 131 -0.20 6.14 12.20
C ILE A 131 -1.66 6.55 11.96
N GLY A 132 -1.86 7.52 11.07
CA GLY A 132 -3.19 7.96 10.65
C GLY A 132 -3.95 6.87 9.86
N ASN A 133 -4.93 7.29 9.05
CA ASN A 133 -5.74 6.34 8.27
C ASN A 133 -4.96 5.69 7.11
N CYS A 134 -4.24 4.60 7.40
CA CYS A 134 -3.50 3.87 6.39
C CYS A 134 -3.40 2.36 6.67
N VAL A 135 -4.38 1.77 7.35
CA VAL A 135 -4.39 0.32 7.69
C VAL A 135 -4.11 -0.58 6.50
N ILE A 136 -4.75 -0.31 5.36
CA ILE A 136 -4.57 -1.10 4.15
C ILE A 136 -3.14 -0.96 3.62
N HIS A 137 -2.64 0.28 3.50
CA HIS A 137 -1.30 0.53 2.98
C HIS A 137 -0.23 -0.11 3.87
N LEU A 138 -0.36 0.06 5.18
CA LEU A 138 0.54 -0.55 6.14
C LEU A 138 0.50 -2.07 6.08
N GLY A 139 -0.69 -2.68 6.13
CA GLY A 139 -0.83 -4.14 6.09
C GLY A 139 -0.20 -4.75 4.85
N ILE A 140 -0.43 -4.16 3.67
CA ILE A 140 0.15 -4.64 2.41
C ILE A 140 1.68 -4.46 2.38
N GLU A 141 2.21 -3.34 2.87
CA GLU A 141 3.67 -3.13 2.93
C GLU A 141 4.36 -4.09 3.90
N LEU A 142 3.69 -4.43 5.01
CA LEU A 142 4.10 -5.45 5.97
C LEU A 142 3.95 -6.89 5.44
N GLY A 143 3.29 -7.08 4.30
CA GLY A 143 3.16 -8.38 3.64
C GLY A 143 1.93 -9.19 4.07
N LEU A 144 0.95 -8.57 4.71
CA LEU A 144 -0.34 -9.20 5.01
C LEU A 144 -1.18 -9.36 3.74
N THR A 145 -2.11 -10.33 3.79
CA THR A 145 -3.07 -10.54 2.69
C THR A 145 -4.19 -9.52 2.73
N VAL A 146 -4.93 -9.38 1.62
CA VAL A 146 -6.11 -8.50 1.59
C VAL A 146 -7.16 -9.03 2.57
N GLU A 147 -7.30 -10.34 2.65
CA GLU A 147 -8.23 -11.05 3.52
C GLU A 147 -7.96 -10.76 5.01
N ASP A 148 -6.69 -10.77 5.45
CA ASP A 148 -6.33 -10.44 6.84
C ASP A 148 -6.70 -9.00 7.21
N ILE A 149 -6.50 -8.08 6.26
CA ILE A 149 -6.78 -6.66 6.44
C ILE A 149 -8.30 -6.43 6.47
N GLU A 150 -9.06 -7.07 5.57
CA GLU A 150 -10.53 -7.00 5.57
C GLU A 150 -11.14 -7.58 6.84
N ALA A 151 -10.63 -8.71 7.33
CA ALA A 151 -11.03 -9.26 8.62
C ALA A 151 -10.78 -8.28 9.77
N THR A 152 -9.64 -7.59 9.76
CA THR A 152 -9.32 -6.55 10.74
C THR A 152 -10.30 -5.38 10.68
N MET A 153 -10.60 -4.87 9.48
CA MET A 153 -11.55 -3.77 9.29
C MET A 153 -12.98 -4.15 9.69
N TYR A 154 -13.36 -5.41 9.48
CA TYR A 154 -14.64 -5.95 9.92
C TYR A 154 -14.74 -6.04 11.44
N ASN A 155 -13.67 -6.51 12.10
CA ASN A 155 -13.65 -6.66 13.56
C ASN A 155 -13.62 -5.31 14.32
N TYR A 156 -13.02 -4.30 13.70
CA TYR A 156 -12.85 -2.97 14.31
C TYR A 156 -13.42 -1.87 13.39
N PRO A 157 -14.74 -1.84 13.14
CA PRO A 157 -15.33 -0.90 12.20
C PRO A 157 -15.15 0.55 12.69
N LYS A 158 -14.57 1.41 11.85
CA LYS A 158 -14.28 2.84 12.13
C LYS A 158 -13.28 3.12 13.26
N ASP A 159 -12.80 2.10 13.96
CA ASP A 159 -11.76 2.24 14.98
C ASP A 159 -10.38 2.04 14.35
N MET A 160 -9.82 3.14 13.83
CA MET A 160 -8.53 3.11 13.15
C MET A 160 -7.38 2.69 14.06
N TYR A 161 -7.43 3.09 15.34
CA TYR A 161 -6.41 2.72 16.30
C TYR A 161 -6.36 1.20 16.46
N SER A 162 -7.51 0.58 16.71
CA SER A 162 -7.60 -0.87 16.88
C SER A 162 -7.30 -1.63 15.58
N GLN A 163 -7.67 -1.06 14.42
CA GLN A 163 -7.30 -1.61 13.11
C GLN A 163 -5.78 -1.66 12.91
N ILE A 164 -5.07 -0.56 13.17
CA ILE A 164 -3.60 -0.52 13.05
C ILE A 164 -2.94 -1.45 14.06
N ALA A 165 -3.38 -1.44 15.32
CA ALA A 165 -2.85 -2.32 16.36
C ALA A 165 -3.02 -3.81 15.98
N SER A 166 -4.20 -4.18 15.47
CA SER A 166 -4.49 -5.53 14.99
C SER A 166 -3.60 -5.94 13.81
N VAL A 167 -3.42 -5.06 12.81
CA VAL A 167 -2.51 -5.31 11.67
C VAL A 167 -1.07 -5.53 12.14
N LEU A 168 -0.57 -4.69 13.05
CA LEU A 168 0.78 -4.84 13.60
C LEU A 168 0.94 -6.15 14.36
N GLN A 169 -0.09 -6.56 15.11
CA GLN A 169 -0.08 -7.81 15.85
C GLN A 169 -0.09 -9.03 14.93
N ILE A 170 -0.95 -9.03 13.89
CA ILE A 170 -0.99 -10.10 12.88
C ILE A 170 0.35 -10.19 12.14
N TRP A 171 0.93 -9.06 11.75
CA TRP A 171 2.25 -9.04 11.11
C TRP A 171 3.33 -9.64 12.01
N ARG A 172 3.37 -9.26 13.30
CA ARG A 172 4.35 -9.81 14.24
C ARG A 172 4.26 -11.32 14.40
N THR A 173 3.06 -11.89 14.38
CA THR A 173 2.85 -13.33 14.57
C THR A 173 3.01 -14.15 13.30
N SER A 174 2.73 -13.57 12.13
CA SER A 174 2.80 -14.25 10.83
C SER A 174 4.13 -14.08 10.10
N SER A 175 4.88 -13.02 10.39
CA SER A 175 6.17 -12.75 9.76
C SER A 175 7.28 -13.62 10.32
N GLN A 176 8.15 -14.12 9.45
CA GLN A 176 9.37 -14.83 9.86
C GLN A 176 10.42 -13.88 10.48
N THR A 177 10.37 -12.58 10.15
CA THR A 177 11.36 -11.57 10.56
C THR A 177 10.68 -10.22 10.87
N PRO A 178 9.90 -10.10 11.96
CA PRO A 178 9.21 -8.86 12.33
C PRO A 178 10.17 -7.86 13.00
N THR A 179 11.12 -7.34 12.22
CA THR A 179 12.16 -6.44 12.73
C THR A 179 11.73 -4.98 12.71
N VAL A 180 12.35 -4.15 13.57
CA VAL A 180 12.16 -2.69 13.55
C VAL A 180 12.47 -2.12 12.17
N PHE A 181 13.53 -2.61 11.52
CA PHE A 181 13.93 -2.20 10.17
C PHE A 181 12.83 -2.48 9.13
N ALA A 182 12.24 -3.68 9.15
CA ALA A 182 11.15 -4.04 8.24
C ALA A 182 9.93 -3.13 8.43
N LEU A 183 9.61 -2.81 9.69
CA LEU A 183 8.53 -1.88 10.02
C LEU A 183 8.83 -0.46 9.56
N MET A 184 10.05 0.05 9.76
CA MET A 184 10.48 1.35 9.27
C MET A 184 10.41 1.43 7.74
N LYS A 185 10.86 0.40 7.03
CA LYS A 185 10.75 0.31 5.56
C LYS A 185 9.29 0.36 5.09
N ALA A 186 8.40 -0.36 5.76
CA ALA A 186 6.97 -0.29 5.46
C ALA A 186 6.41 1.13 5.69
N LEU A 187 6.74 1.76 6.82
CA LEU A 187 6.26 3.10 7.17
C LEU A 187 6.78 4.20 6.24
N GLN A 188 7.99 4.03 5.71
CA GLN A 188 8.54 4.92 4.69
C GLN A 188 7.68 4.96 3.43
N HIS A 189 7.22 3.81 2.95
CA HIS A 189 6.34 3.74 1.78
C HIS A 189 4.94 4.28 2.06
N VAL A 190 4.45 4.05 3.28
CA VAL A 190 3.14 4.54 3.72
C VAL A 190 3.11 6.07 3.85
N LYS A 191 4.27 6.71 4.07
CA LYS A 191 4.42 8.16 4.30
C LYS A 191 3.52 8.68 5.43
N SER A 192 3.46 7.94 6.53
CA SER A 192 2.74 8.33 7.75
C SER A 192 3.68 8.84 8.84
N GLY A 193 3.12 9.48 9.88
CA GLY A 193 3.87 9.95 11.05
C GLY A 193 4.55 8.85 11.87
N GLY A 194 4.21 7.58 11.62
CA GLY A 194 4.81 6.44 12.33
C GLY A 194 6.31 6.29 12.07
N LEU A 195 6.81 6.65 10.88
CA LEU A 195 8.24 6.59 10.60
C LEU A 195 9.02 7.58 11.50
N SER A 196 8.55 8.82 11.60
CA SER A 196 9.19 9.84 12.43
C SER A 196 9.25 9.42 13.90
N TYR A 197 8.18 8.79 14.41
CA TYR A 197 8.16 8.22 15.76
C TYR A 197 9.25 7.16 15.96
N LEU A 198 9.39 6.20 15.03
CA LEU A 198 10.43 5.17 15.13
C LEU A 198 11.83 5.76 14.99
N CYS A 199 12.04 6.70 14.06
CA CYS A 199 13.31 7.40 13.92
C CYS A 199 13.73 8.09 15.22
N GLN A 200 12.80 8.75 15.93
CA GLN A 200 13.05 9.35 17.23
C GLN A 200 13.35 8.29 18.30
N LYS A 201 12.50 7.26 18.43
CA LYS A 201 12.67 6.19 19.44
C LYS A 201 14.00 5.45 19.30
N TYR A 202 14.45 5.22 18.06
CA TYR A 202 15.68 4.48 17.77
C TYR A 202 16.88 5.36 17.43
N ASN A 203 16.76 6.69 17.53
CA ASN A 203 17.83 7.64 17.17
C ASN A 203 18.41 7.39 15.76
N VAL A 204 17.53 7.26 14.77
CA VAL A 204 17.88 7.14 13.34
C VAL A 204 17.67 8.52 12.71
N CYS A 205 18.69 9.07 12.06
CA CYS A 205 18.54 10.31 11.31
C CYS A 205 17.63 10.05 10.10
N ALA A 206 16.43 10.63 10.10
CA ALA A 206 15.65 10.69 8.86
C ALA A 206 16.40 11.62 7.90
N GLN A 207 16.90 11.07 6.79
CA GLN A 207 17.33 11.92 5.68
C GLN A 207 16.05 12.40 5.00
N ASP A 208 15.81 13.71 5.06
CA ASP A 208 14.69 14.41 4.40
C ASP A 208 14.74 14.27 2.86
#